data_AF-A0A3D1ATA3-F1
#
_entry.id   AF-A0A3D1ATA3-F1
#
_cell.length_a   1.000
_cell.length_b   1.000
_cell.length_c   1.000
_cell.angle_alpha   90.00
_cell.angle_beta   90.00
_cell.angle_gamma   90.00
#
_symmetry.space_group_name_H-M   'P 1'
#
loop_
_entity.id
_entity.type
_entity.pdbx_description
1 polymer ?
#
loop_
_entity_poly.entity_id
_entity_poly.type
_entity_poly.pdbx_seq_one_letter_code
_entity_poly.pdbx_strand_id
1 'polypeptide(L)'
;MSGVCVASQFSRQDLKTDRFAVEVEHTVDYFALHRSQVVQIVAGVVAVALIVGGVLIWRDRQQGIREQKLGEALALQDAPVGPLAPPMGPSFPNEQAKQDAVTRAFQTLANDYPGTHQGSLAQYFLASADLKANKLDDARKRFQTLADSSDKEYASLAKLALAQIAYAQNRPADGEKILRDLMANPTDLVSKEQATLMLATNLAQTNPAQARVLLQSLLGVSGAVGQEANTALAALNAK
;
A
#
# COMPACT_ATOMS: atom_id res chain seq x y z
N MET A 1 -9.57 22.42 103.30
CA MET A 1 -9.83 22.68 101.87
C MET A 1 -8.93 21.75 101.07
N SER A 2 -9.28 21.04 100.01
CA SER A 2 -10.54 20.74 99.32
C SER A 2 -10.15 19.87 98.12
N GLY A 3 -10.79 18.71 97.91
CA GLY A 3 -10.83 17.95 96.65
C GLY A 3 -9.49 17.45 96.06
N VAL A 4 -9.43 16.56 95.09
CA VAL A 4 -10.43 16.13 94.09
C VAL A 4 -10.04 14.72 93.58
N CYS A 5 -11.04 13.87 93.38
CA CYS A 5 -10.99 12.65 92.58
C CYS A 5 -10.70 12.96 91.11
N VAL A 6 -9.81 12.23 90.43
CA VAL A 6 -9.78 12.23 88.96
C VAL A 6 -9.91 10.81 88.44
N ALA A 7 -11.08 10.54 87.86
CA ALA A 7 -11.35 9.36 87.06
C ALA A 7 -10.74 9.50 85.65
N SER A 8 -10.19 8.38 85.18
CA SER A 8 -10.13 7.88 83.80
C SER A 8 -9.89 8.86 82.65
N GLN A 9 -8.78 8.68 81.94
CA GLN A 9 -8.67 9.06 80.52
C GLN A 9 -7.88 7.98 79.77
N PHE A 10 -8.59 7.00 79.21
CA PHE A 10 -8.05 6.20 78.11
C PHE A 10 -7.71 7.16 76.98
N SER A 11 -6.41 7.33 76.72
CA SER A 11 -5.90 8.27 75.73
C SER A 11 -6.32 7.81 74.33
N ARG A 12 -7.03 8.67 73.62
CA ARG A 12 -7.55 8.46 72.25
C ARG A 12 -6.44 8.46 71.17
N GLN A 13 -5.16 8.38 71.54
CA GLN A 13 -4.03 8.59 70.64
C GLN A 13 -3.37 7.30 70.12
N ASP A 14 -3.63 6.14 70.71
CA ASP A 14 -3.02 4.87 70.25
C ASP A 14 -3.79 4.14 69.13
N LEU A 15 -4.85 4.73 68.59
CA LEU A 15 -5.71 4.09 67.58
C LEU A 15 -5.65 4.74 66.19
N LYS A 16 -4.73 5.67 65.93
CA LYS A 16 -4.68 6.40 64.65
C LYS A 16 -3.41 6.23 63.83
N THR A 17 -2.38 5.58 64.36
CA THR A 17 -1.15 5.32 63.60
C THR A 17 -1.20 4.00 62.84
N ASP A 18 -1.99 3.02 63.30
CA ASP A 18 -1.98 1.67 62.72
C ASP A 18 -2.80 1.50 61.44
N ARG A 19 -3.86 2.29 61.17
CA ARG A 19 -4.68 2.03 59.98
C ARG A 19 -4.03 2.43 58.65
N PHE A 20 -3.16 3.44 58.64
CA PHE A 20 -2.41 3.78 57.42
C PHE A 20 -1.14 2.93 57.27
N ALA A 21 -0.53 2.49 58.37
CA ALA A 21 0.58 1.53 58.31
C ALA A 21 0.08 0.18 57.79
N VAL A 22 -1.02 -0.36 58.33
CA VAL A 22 -1.56 -1.68 57.98
C VAL A 22 -2.11 -1.75 56.54
N GLU A 23 -2.64 -0.66 55.98
CA GLU A 23 -3.18 -0.66 54.60
C GLU A 23 -2.09 -0.44 53.53
N VAL A 24 -0.99 0.24 53.90
CA VAL A 24 0.22 0.32 53.06
C VAL A 24 1.02 -0.99 53.18
N GLU A 25 1.06 -1.61 54.36
CA GLU A 25 1.72 -2.91 54.62
C GLU A 25 1.06 -4.05 53.84
N HIS A 26 -0.28 -4.08 53.75
CA HIS A 26 -1.00 -5.06 52.92
C HIS A 26 -0.94 -4.79 51.41
N THR A 27 -0.50 -3.60 50.96
CA THR A 27 -0.16 -3.38 49.55
C THR A 27 1.29 -3.75 49.25
N VAL A 28 2.26 -3.47 50.13
CA VAL A 28 3.66 -3.89 49.91
C VAL A 28 3.90 -5.40 50.10
N ASP A 29 3.17 -6.09 50.97
CA ASP A 29 3.36 -7.53 51.18
C ASP A 29 2.82 -8.40 50.04
N TYR A 30 1.78 -7.95 49.33
CA TYR A 30 1.30 -8.64 48.12
C TYR A 30 2.31 -8.54 46.96
N PHE A 31 3.02 -7.41 46.86
CA PHE A 31 4.14 -7.24 45.93
C PHE A 31 5.41 -7.98 46.35
N ALA A 32 5.60 -8.26 47.64
CA ALA A 32 6.76 -9.02 48.13
C ALA A 32 6.69 -10.50 47.74
N LEU A 33 5.51 -11.13 47.84
CA LEU A 33 5.31 -12.55 47.52
C LEU A 33 5.22 -12.86 46.01
N HIS A 34 4.74 -11.92 45.19
CA HIS A 34 4.65 -12.10 43.72
C HIS A 34 5.67 -11.28 42.92
N ARG A 35 6.68 -10.69 43.59
CA ARG A 35 7.70 -9.82 42.98
C ARG A 35 8.34 -10.45 41.75
N SER A 36 8.72 -11.73 41.84
CA SER A 36 9.40 -12.43 40.76
C SER A 36 8.51 -12.59 39.52
N GLN A 37 7.24 -12.98 39.71
CA GLN A 37 6.28 -13.18 38.62
C GLN A 37 5.86 -11.85 37.98
N VAL A 38 5.62 -10.82 38.78
CA VAL A 38 5.30 -9.46 38.28
C VAL A 38 6.48 -8.90 37.50
N VAL A 39 7.71 -9.04 37.99
CA VAL A 39 8.92 -8.59 37.28
C VAL A 39 9.10 -9.33 35.96
N GLN A 40 8.87 -10.64 35.89
CA GLN A 40 8.95 -11.42 34.64
C GLN A 40 7.90 -10.98 33.61
N ILE A 41 6.65 -10.77 34.05
CA ILE A 41 5.58 -10.30 33.16
C ILE A 41 5.88 -8.89 32.65
N VAL A 42 6.27 -7.97 33.52
CA VAL A 42 6.62 -6.59 33.15
C VAL A 42 7.84 -6.57 32.23
N ALA A 43 8.89 -7.35 32.54
CA ALA A 43 10.06 -7.48 31.67
C ALA A 43 9.69 -8.05 30.29
N GLY A 44 8.78 -9.03 30.24
CA GLY A 44 8.24 -9.57 28.99
C GLY A 44 7.49 -8.51 28.19
N VAL A 45 6.59 -7.75 28.81
CA VAL A 45 5.84 -6.66 28.15
C VAL A 45 6.79 -5.58 27.64
N VAL A 46 7.78 -5.16 28.44
CA VAL A 46 8.78 -4.17 28.03
C VAL A 46 9.63 -4.69 26.87
N ALA A 47 10.05 -5.95 26.90
CA ALA A 47 10.80 -6.55 25.80
C ALA A 47 9.99 -6.56 24.50
N VAL A 48 8.71 -6.95 24.57
CA VAL A 48 7.79 -6.90 23.42
C VAL A 48 7.61 -5.47 22.93
N ALA A 49 7.42 -4.50 23.82
CA ALA A 49 7.27 -3.09 23.46
C ALA A 49 8.53 -2.53 22.78
N LEU A 50 9.73 -2.90 23.24
CA LEU A 50 11.00 -2.51 22.60
C LEU A 50 11.15 -3.13 21.21
N ILE A 51 10.77 -4.40 21.04
CA ILE A 51 10.78 -5.06 19.73
C ILE A 51 9.80 -4.37 18.78
N VAL A 52 8.56 -4.16 19.20
CA VAL A 52 7.53 -3.48 18.40
C VAL A 52 7.98 -2.05 18.05
N GLY A 53 8.44 -1.28 19.04
CA GLY A 53 8.94 0.08 18.83
C GLY A 53 10.12 0.13 17.86
N GLY A 54 11.09 -0.79 18.01
CA GLY A 54 12.22 -0.92 17.11
C GLY A 54 11.80 -1.27 15.67
N VAL A 55 10.85 -2.20 15.51
CA VAL A 55 10.30 -2.59 14.19
C VAL A 55 9.57 -1.43 13.53
N LEU A 56 8.75 -0.67 14.27
CA LEU A 56 8.03 0.48 13.73
C LEU A 56 8.99 1.58 13.26
N ILE A 57 9.98 1.95 14.09
CA ILE A 57 11.01 2.95 13.74
C ILE A 57 11.81 2.52 12.52
N TRP A 58 12.22 1.24 12.46
CA TRP A 58 12.94 0.71 11.31
C TRP A 58 12.09 0.75 10.04
N ARG A 59 10.81 0.38 10.14
CA ARG A 59 9.88 0.37 9.00
C ARG A 59 9.68 1.76 8.42
N ASP A 60 9.50 2.77 9.27
CA ASP A 60 9.32 4.16 8.83
C ASP A 60 10.59 4.72 8.18
N ARG A 61 11.77 4.43 8.76
CA ARG A 61 13.06 4.79 8.12
C ARG A 61 13.23 4.14 6.75
N GLN A 62 12.87 2.86 6.63
CA GLN A 62 12.93 2.13 5.38
C GLN A 62 11.96 2.68 4.33
N GLN A 63 10.77 3.16 4.74
CA GLN A 63 9.84 3.84 3.83
C GLN A 63 10.48 5.10 3.23
N GLY A 64 11.06 5.97 4.06
CA GLY A 64 11.70 7.20 3.58
C GLY A 64 12.87 6.95 2.62
N ILE A 65 13.69 5.91 2.86
CA ILE A 65 14.78 5.53 1.95
C ILE A 65 14.23 5.10 0.58
N ARG A 66 13.16 4.29 0.56
CA ARG A 66 12.54 3.83 -0.68
C ARG A 66 11.91 4.97 -1.47
N GLU A 67 11.24 5.89 -0.79
CA GLU A 67 10.66 7.09 -1.42
C GLU A 67 11.74 7.98 -2.02
N GLN A 68 12.85 8.18 -1.32
CA GLN A 68 14.00 8.90 -1.86
C GLN A 68 14.55 8.21 -3.12
N LYS A 69 14.74 6.89 -3.08
CA LYS A 69 15.26 6.13 -4.23
C LYS A 69 14.32 6.17 -5.43
N LEU A 70 13.02 6.13 -5.19
CA LEU A 70 12.02 6.35 -6.23
C LEU A 70 12.09 7.77 -6.80
N GLY A 71 12.20 8.79 -5.95
CA GLY A 71 12.38 10.17 -6.37
C GLY A 71 13.65 10.38 -7.22
N GLU A 72 14.76 9.75 -6.84
CA GLU A 72 16.00 9.74 -7.62
C GLU A 72 15.79 9.10 -9.00
N ALA A 73 15.08 7.97 -9.09
CA ALA A 73 14.79 7.31 -10.36
C ALA A 73 13.89 8.17 -11.27
N LEU A 74 12.87 8.83 -10.71
CA LEU A 74 11.99 9.74 -11.42
C LEU A 74 12.73 11.00 -11.89
N ALA A 75 13.65 11.54 -11.10
CA ALA A 75 14.47 12.67 -11.50
C ALA A 75 15.35 12.37 -12.73
N LEU A 76 15.78 11.11 -12.92
CA LEU A 76 16.47 10.69 -14.14
C LEU A 76 15.54 10.72 -15.36
N GLN A 77 14.25 10.44 -15.17
CA GLN A 77 13.25 10.47 -16.23
C GLN A 77 12.92 11.89 -16.69
N ASP A 78 12.94 12.86 -15.77
CA ASP A 78 12.69 14.27 -16.10
C ASP A 78 13.97 15.02 -16.53
N ALA A 79 15.13 14.37 -16.43
CA ALA A 79 16.41 14.93 -16.81
C ALA A 79 16.43 15.40 -18.29
N PRO A 80 16.97 16.59 -18.58
CA PRO A 80 17.09 17.07 -19.94
C PRO A 80 18.14 16.28 -20.73
N VAL A 81 17.89 16.17 -22.03
CA VAL A 81 18.84 15.62 -23.01
C VAL A 81 19.44 16.78 -23.80
N GLY A 82 20.76 16.91 -23.78
CA GLY A 82 21.46 17.95 -24.51
C GLY A 82 22.68 18.52 -23.78
N PRO A 83 23.42 19.43 -24.42
CA PRO A 83 24.70 19.93 -23.92
C PRO A 83 24.56 20.90 -22.73
N LEU A 84 23.37 21.47 -22.50
CA LEU A 84 23.11 22.29 -21.31
C LEU A 84 22.65 21.40 -20.17
N ALA A 85 23.57 21.09 -19.27
CA ALA A 85 23.23 20.56 -17.96
C ALA A 85 22.58 21.67 -17.10
N PRO A 86 21.46 21.41 -16.42
CA PRO A 86 20.90 22.35 -15.46
C PRO A 86 21.90 22.57 -14.31
N PRO A 87 21.82 23.71 -13.58
CA PRO A 87 22.75 24.03 -12.49
C PRO A 87 22.76 22.99 -11.37
N MET A 88 21.63 22.28 -11.21
CA MET A 88 21.47 21.18 -10.27
C MET A 88 20.61 20.10 -10.94
N GLY A 89 21.07 18.84 -10.90
CA GLY A 89 20.34 17.68 -11.40
C GLY A 89 21.06 16.92 -12.52
N PRO A 90 20.64 15.67 -12.80
CA PRO A 90 21.21 14.86 -13.86
C PRO A 90 20.89 15.45 -15.24
N SER A 91 21.81 15.30 -16.19
CA SER A 91 21.57 15.51 -17.62
C SER A 91 22.19 14.38 -18.42
N PHE A 92 21.69 14.16 -19.63
CA PHE A 92 22.16 13.07 -20.47
C PHE A 92 22.61 13.56 -21.84
N PRO A 93 23.66 12.93 -22.42
CA PRO A 93 24.18 13.32 -23.73
C PRO A 93 23.22 12.98 -24.88
N ASN A 94 22.38 11.96 -24.72
CA ASN A 94 21.37 11.54 -25.68
C ASN A 94 20.25 10.75 -24.96
N GLU A 95 19.15 10.51 -25.67
CA GLU A 95 17.98 9.81 -25.14
C GLU A 95 18.29 8.36 -24.73
N GLN A 96 19.18 7.67 -25.45
CA GLN A 96 19.54 6.29 -25.13
C GLN A 96 20.24 6.19 -23.77
N ALA A 97 21.21 7.07 -23.51
CA ALA A 97 21.93 7.10 -22.23
C ALA A 97 20.99 7.41 -21.06
N LYS A 98 20.00 8.29 -21.28
CA LYS A 98 18.93 8.56 -20.32
C LYS A 98 18.10 7.32 -20.06
N GLN A 99 17.60 6.69 -21.12
CA GLN A 99 16.75 5.51 -21.02
C GLN A 99 17.46 4.35 -20.32
N ASP A 100 18.74 4.13 -20.58
CA ASP A 100 19.55 3.10 -19.91
C ASP A 100 19.73 3.38 -18.42
N ALA A 101 19.97 4.65 -18.05
CA ALA A 101 20.10 5.07 -16.66
C ALA A 101 18.78 4.93 -15.89
N VAL A 102 17.67 5.39 -16.49
CA VAL A 102 16.32 5.26 -15.95
C VAL A 102 15.97 3.78 -15.75
N THR A 103 16.18 2.96 -16.77
CA THR A 103 15.90 1.52 -16.72
C THR A 103 16.71 0.85 -15.61
N ARG A 104 18.00 1.17 -15.49
CA ARG A 104 18.87 0.64 -14.43
C ARG A 104 18.38 1.05 -13.03
N ALA A 105 18.01 2.31 -12.85
CA ALA A 105 17.51 2.81 -11.56
C ALA A 105 16.23 2.09 -11.12
N PHE A 106 15.26 1.91 -12.03
CA PHE A 106 14.04 1.16 -11.73
C PHE A 106 14.31 -0.35 -11.54
N GLN A 107 15.26 -0.94 -12.26
CA GLN A 107 15.68 -2.33 -12.02
C GLN A 107 16.25 -2.51 -10.62
N THR A 108 17.16 -1.63 -10.20
CA THR A 108 17.71 -1.65 -8.84
C THR A 108 16.60 -1.50 -7.80
N LEU A 109 15.70 -0.52 -7.96
CA LEU A 109 14.59 -0.30 -7.03
C LEU A 109 13.65 -1.53 -6.92
N ALA A 110 13.33 -2.16 -8.05
CA ALA A 110 12.50 -3.37 -8.09
C ALA A 110 13.18 -4.58 -7.42
N ASN A 111 14.50 -4.71 -7.58
CA ASN A 111 15.27 -5.84 -7.06
C ASN A 111 15.60 -5.68 -5.57
N ASP A 112 15.91 -4.47 -5.11
CA ASP A 112 16.31 -4.19 -3.73
C ASP A 112 15.11 -4.16 -2.79
N TYR A 113 13.93 -3.82 -3.30
CA TYR A 113 12.72 -3.65 -2.49
C TYR A 113 11.50 -4.44 -3.02
N PRO A 114 11.63 -5.77 -3.22
CA PRO A 114 10.53 -6.60 -3.70
C PRO A 114 9.37 -6.60 -2.70
N GLY A 115 8.13 -6.64 -3.21
CA GLY A 115 6.91 -6.67 -2.39
C GLY A 115 6.56 -5.35 -1.69
N THR A 116 7.36 -4.30 -1.86
CA THR A 116 7.03 -2.95 -1.41
C THR A 116 6.28 -2.17 -2.48
N HIS A 117 5.61 -1.09 -2.09
CA HIS A 117 4.90 -0.23 -3.03
C HIS A 117 5.82 0.40 -4.08
N GLN A 118 6.98 0.90 -3.64
CA GLN A 118 7.99 1.50 -4.52
C GLN A 118 8.60 0.46 -5.48
N GLY A 119 8.87 -0.76 -5.01
CA GLY A 119 9.34 -1.85 -5.87
C GLY A 119 8.29 -2.28 -6.90
N SER A 120 7.02 -2.30 -6.51
CA SER A 120 5.90 -2.65 -7.39
C SER A 120 5.68 -1.60 -8.48
N LEU A 121 5.75 -0.32 -8.14
CA LEU A 121 5.77 0.78 -9.12
C LEU A 121 6.95 0.65 -10.09
N ALA A 122 8.14 0.33 -9.57
CA ALA A 122 9.32 0.14 -10.41
C ALA A 122 9.15 -1.01 -11.40
N GLN A 123 8.58 -2.14 -10.96
CA GLN A 123 8.22 -3.25 -11.84
C GLN A 123 7.20 -2.85 -12.91
N TYR A 124 6.17 -2.08 -12.52
CA TYR A 124 5.16 -1.57 -13.45
C TYR A 124 5.79 -0.69 -14.54
N PHE A 125 6.72 0.19 -14.15
CA PHE A 125 7.46 1.04 -15.08
C PHE A 125 8.28 0.21 -16.08
N LEU A 126 9.03 -0.78 -15.60
CA LEU A 126 9.83 -1.66 -16.46
C LEU A 126 8.97 -2.46 -17.44
N ALA A 127 7.84 -3.00 -16.95
CA ALA A 127 6.88 -3.72 -17.80
C ALA A 127 6.27 -2.79 -18.87
N SER A 128 5.95 -1.55 -18.50
CA SER A 128 5.44 -0.54 -19.42
C SER A 128 6.48 -0.11 -20.45
N ALA A 129 7.76 -0.05 -20.07
CA ALA A 129 8.85 0.23 -20.99
C ALA A 129 9.02 -0.89 -22.03
N ASP A 130 8.94 -2.15 -21.60
CA ASP A 130 8.95 -3.30 -22.52
C ASP A 130 7.75 -3.26 -23.48
N LEU A 131 6.57 -2.88 -22.99
CA LEU A 131 5.37 -2.73 -23.82
C LEU A 131 5.56 -1.64 -24.89
N LYS A 132 6.08 -0.47 -24.51
CA LYS A 132 6.40 0.64 -25.44
C LYS A 132 7.46 0.25 -26.47
N ALA A 133 8.41 -0.61 -26.08
CA ALA A 133 9.41 -1.17 -26.97
C ALA A 133 8.89 -2.33 -27.84
N ASN A 134 7.58 -2.61 -27.80
CA ASN A 134 6.93 -3.73 -28.49
C ASN A 134 7.47 -5.11 -28.10
N LYS A 135 8.10 -5.24 -26.93
CA LYS A 135 8.58 -6.51 -26.36
C LYS A 135 7.46 -7.17 -25.58
N LEU A 136 6.40 -7.58 -26.30
CA LEU A 136 5.15 -8.05 -25.68
C LEU A 136 5.34 -9.24 -24.73
N ASP A 137 6.24 -10.18 -25.04
CA ASP A 137 6.50 -11.32 -24.16
C ASP A 137 7.22 -10.94 -22.86
N ASP A 138 8.17 -10.01 -22.92
CA ASP A 138 8.89 -9.52 -21.75
C ASP A 138 7.95 -8.67 -20.87
N ALA A 139 7.17 -7.79 -21.49
CA ALA A 139 6.14 -7.00 -20.83
C ALA A 139 5.14 -7.91 -20.11
N ARG A 140 4.61 -8.93 -20.81
CA ARG A 140 3.67 -9.90 -20.24
C ARG A 140 4.26 -10.64 -19.03
N LYS A 141 5.51 -11.09 -19.11
CA LYS A 141 6.17 -11.77 -17.98
C LYS A 141 6.30 -10.84 -16.77
N ARG A 142 6.75 -9.60 -16.98
CA ARG A 142 6.89 -8.62 -15.88
C ARG A 142 5.55 -8.24 -15.27
N PHE A 143 4.53 -7.98 -16.10
CA PHE A 143 3.19 -7.72 -15.60
C PHE A 143 2.61 -8.94 -14.88
N GLN A 144 2.90 -10.17 -15.30
CA GLN A 144 2.47 -11.36 -14.57
C GLN A 144 3.10 -11.41 -13.17
N THR A 145 4.42 -11.22 -13.07
CA THR A 145 5.10 -11.16 -11.75
C THR A 145 4.50 -10.09 -10.84
N LEU A 146 4.16 -8.92 -11.39
CA LEU A 146 3.55 -7.83 -10.63
C LEU A 146 2.09 -8.12 -10.25
N ALA A 147 1.31 -8.74 -11.14
CA ALA A 147 -0.07 -9.15 -10.89
C ALA A 147 -0.18 -10.19 -9.76
N ASP A 148 0.89 -10.97 -9.54
CA ASP A 148 1.00 -11.97 -8.48
C ASP A 148 1.62 -11.41 -7.18
N SER A 149 1.95 -10.11 -7.15
CA SER A 149 2.55 -9.46 -5.98
C SER A 149 1.52 -9.15 -4.87
N SER A 150 2.02 -8.88 -3.66
CA SER A 150 1.18 -8.51 -2.51
C SER A 150 0.64 -7.09 -2.57
N ASP A 151 1.18 -6.23 -3.45
CA ASP A 151 0.68 -4.87 -3.64
C ASP A 151 -0.55 -4.88 -4.56
N LYS A 152 -1.73 -4.86 -3.95
CA LYS A 152 -3.00 -4.96 -4.66
C LYS A 152 -3.20 -3.85 -5.70
N GLU A 153 -2.68 -2.66 -5.45
CA GLU A 153 -2.90 -1.50 -6.31
C GLU A 153 -2.10 -1.63 -7.62
N TYR A 154 -0.82 -1.97 -7.54
CA TYR A 154 -0.04 -2.20 -8.76
C TYR A 154 -0.32 -3.57 -9.39
N ALA A 155 -0.74 -4.56 -8.59
CA ALA A 155 -1.21 -5.83 -9.13
C ALA A 155 -2.47 -5.66 -9.99
N SER A 156 -3.41 -4.80 -9.58
CA SER A 156 -4.62 -4.52 -10.37
C SER A 156 -4.29 -3.78 -11.68
N LEU A 157 -3.39 -2.80 -11.65
CA LEU A 157 -2.89 -2.15 -12.86
C LEU A 157 -2.17 -3.14 -13.80
N ALA A 158 -1.36 -4.04 -13.25
CA ALA A 158 -0.68 -5.07 -14.04
C ALA A 158 -1.68 -6.03 -14.70
N LYS A 159 -2.72 -6.45 -13.97
CA LYS A 159 -3.82 -7.24 -14.52
C LYS A 159 -4.55 -6.49 -15.63
N LEU A 160 -4.81 -5.19 -15.47
CA LEU A 160 -5.43 -4.37 -16.51
C LEU A 160 -4.59 -4.36 -17.80
N ALA A 161 -3.27 -4.19 -17.66
CA ALA A 161 -2.33 -4.26 -18.79
C ALA A 161 -2.28 -5.67 -19.42
N LEU A 162 -2.28 -6.73 -18.60
CA LEU A 162 -2.34 -8.13 -19.09
C LEU A 162 -3.61 -8.41 -19.89
N ALA A 163 -4.76 -7.85 -19.48
CA ALA A 163 -6.00 -7.98 -20.23
C ALA A 163 -5.88 -7.34 -21.61
N GLN A 164 -5.32 -6.12 -21.70
CA GLN A 164 -5.07 -5.45 -22.99
C GLN A 164 -4.11 -6.26 -23.88
N ILE A 165 -3.02 -6.78 -23.30
CA ILE A 165 -2.08 -7.66 -24.03
C ILE A 165 -2.81 -8.92 -24.53
N ALA A 166 -3.69 -9.52 -23.72
CA ALA A 166 -4.45 -10.70 -24.11
C ALA A 166 -5.38 -10.42 -25.31
N TYR A 167 -6.11 -9.30 -25.31
CA TYR A 167 -6.91 -8.90 -26.47
C TYR A 167 -6.04 -8.63 -27.71
N ALA A 168 -4.90 -7.95 -27.56
CA ALA A 168 -3.96 -7.70 -28.64
C ALA A 168 -3.35 -8.99 -29.22
N GLN A 169 -3.22 -10.04 -28.40
CA GLN A 169 -2.68 -11.34 -28.80
C GLN A 169 -3.77 -12.33 -29.27
N ASN A 170 -4.98 -11.87 -29.60
CA ASN A 170 -6.11 -12.72 -29.99
C ASN A 170 -6.48 -13.78 -28.93
N ARG A 171 -6.35 -13.43 -27.65
CA ARG A 171 -6.74 -14.26 -26.49
C ARG A 171 -7.87 -13.58 -25.69
N PRO A 172 -9.05 -13.33 -26.30
CA PRO A 172 -10.11 -12.55 -25.67
C PRO A 172 -10.70 -13.21 -24.42
N ALA A 173 -10.71 -14.55 -24.34
CA ALA A 173 -11.21 -15.27 -23.16
C ALA A 173 -10.36 -15.00 -21.91
N ASP A 174 -9.04 -14.91 -22.07
CA ASP A 174 -8.12 -14.60 -20.97
C ASP A 174 -8.29 -13.14 -20.54
N GLY A 175 -8.38 -12.21 -21.50
CA GLY A 175 -8.63 -10.80 -21.22
C GLY A 175 -9.95 -10.57 -20.50
N GLU A 176 -11.02 -11.22 -20.94
CA GLU A 176 -12.33 -11.15 -20.28
C GLU A 176 -12.28 -11.69 -18.85
N LYS A 177 -11.63 -12.84 -18.63
CA LYS A 177 -11.48 -13.42 -17.29
C LYS A 177 -10.78 -12.44 -16.35
N ILE A 178 -9.68 -11.83 -16.80
CA ILE A 178 -8.93 -10.86 -16.00
C ILE A 178 -9.78 -9.62 -15.69
N LEU A 179 -10.54 -9.12 -16.67
CA LEU A 179 -11.40 -7.97 -16.47
C LEU A 179 -12.54 -8.22 -15.49
N ARG A 180 -13.15 -9.41 -15.56
CA ARG A 180 -14.17 -9.81 -14.58
C ARG A 180 -13.60 -9.94 -13.17
N ASP A 181 -12.37 -10.43 -13.03
CA ASP A 181 -11.67 -10.45 -11.74
C ASP A 181 -11.47 -9.04 -11.18
N LEU A 182 -11.04 -8.08 -12.02
CA LEU A 182 -10.89 -6.67 -11.64
C LEU A 182 -12.24 -6.01 -11.27
N MET A 183 -13.32 -6.36 -11.97
CA MET A 183 -14.67 -5.89 -11.62
C MET A 183 -15.14 -6.41 -10.25
N ALA A 184 -14.72 -7.62 -9.88
CA ALA A 184 -15.05 -8.23 -8.58
C ALA A 184 -14.13 -7.73 -7.46
N ASN A 185 -12.90 -7.34 -7.79
CA ASN A 185 -11.86 -6.91 -6.86
C ASN A 185 -11.30 -5.53 -7.27
N PRO A 186 -12.10 -4.45 -7.22
CA PRO A 186 -11.64 -3.11 -7.57
C PRO A 186 -10.61 -2.61 -6.55
N THR A 187 -9.76 -1.68 -6.98
CA THR A 187 -8.76 -1.01 -6.16
C THR A 187 -8.78 0.50 -6.43
N ASP A 188 -7.98 1.28 -5.69
CA ASP A 188 -7.91 2.73 -5.90
C ASP A 188 -7.34 3.08 -7.29
N LEU A 189 -6.38 2.28 -7.79
CA LEU A 189 -5.78 2.48 -9.12
C LEU A 189 -6.60 1.89 -10.27
N VAL A 190 -7.45 0.89 -10.02
CA VAL A 190 -8.31 0.28 -11.05
C VAL A 190 -9.72 0.12 -10.51
N SER A 191 -10.61 1.00 -10.97
CA SER A 191 -12.01 0.96 -10.56
C SER A 191 -12.79 -0.13 -11.29
N LYS A 192 -13.91 -0.54 -10.68
CA LYS A 192 -14.86 -1.47 -11.30
C LYS A 192 -15.41 -0.91 -12.62
N GLU A 193 -15.70 0.39 -12.66
CA GLU A 193 -16.24 1.09 -13.82
C GLU A 193 -15.24 1.09 -14.97
N GLN A 194 -13.95 1.32 -14.68
CA GLN A 194 -12.87 1.25 -15.67
C GLN A 194 -12.75 -0.17 -16.26
N ALA A 195 -12.74 -1.20 -15.42
CA ALA A 195 -12.70 -2.59 -15.88
C ALA A 195 -13.95 -2.97 -16.69
N THR A 196 -15.12 -2.50 -16.27
CA THR A 196 -16.41 -2.72 -16.96
C THR A 196 -16.41 -2.08 -18.34
N LEU A 197 -15.93 -0.83 -18.44
CA LEU A 197 -15.84 -0.12 -19.71
C LEU A 197 -14.92 -0.84 -20.68
N MET A 198 -13.72 -1.22 -20.22
CA MET A 198 -12.76 -1.92 -21.07
C MET A 198 -13.29 -3.30 -21.51
N LEU A 199 -14.03 -4.01 -20.65
CA LEU A 199 -14.67 -5.26 -21.05
C LEU A 199 -15.72 -5.02 -22.12
N ALA A 200 -16.57 -4.01 -21.92
CA ALA A 200 -17.65 -3.72 -22.84
C ALA A 200 -17.16 -3.27 -24.23
N THR A 201 -16.12 -2.43 -24.28
CA THR A 201 -15.53 -1.98 -25.55
C THR A 201 -14.90 -3.13 -26.32
N ASN A 202 -14.25 -4.08 -25.64
CA ASN A 202 -13.69 -5.28 -26.30
C ASN A 202 -14.77 -6.28 -26.73
N LEU A 203 -15.88 -6.40 -26.00
CA LEU A 203 -17.02 -7.23 -26.38
C LEU A 203 -17.86 -6.64 -27.51
N ALA A 204 -17.72 -5.34 -27.83
CA ALA A 204 -18.54 -4.66 -28.82
C ALA A 204 -18.57 -5.34 -30.20
N GLN A 205 -17.47 -6.02 -30.59
CA GLN A 205 -17.38 -6.71 -31.88
C GLN A 205 -17.88 -8.16 -31.84
N THR A 206 -17.67 -8.86 -30.73
CA THR A 206 -17.94 -10.30 -30.61
C THR A 206 -19.27 -10.61 -29.93
N ASN A 207 -19.70 -9.77 -29.00
CA ASN A 207 -20.97 -9.88 -28.27
C ASN A 207 -21.57 -8.48 -27.98
N PRO A 208 -22.13 -7.82 -29.02
CA PRO A 208 -22.67 -6.46 -28.88
C PRO A 208 -23.84 -6.37 -27.89
N ALA A 209 -24.62 -7.45 -27.72
CA ALA A 209 -25.73 -7.49 -26.77
C ALA A 209 -25.20 -7.35 -25.32
N GLN A 210 -24.17 -8.12 -24.96
CA GLN A 210 -23.55 -8.03 -23.64
C GLN A 210 -22.81 -6.69 -23.45
N ALA A 211 -22.11 -6.22 -24.48
CA ALA A 211 -21.45 -4.92 -24.44
C ALA A 211 -22.44 -3.78 -24.13
N ARG A 212 -23.61 -3.76 -24.78
CA ARG A 212 -24.67 -2.78 -24.51
C ARG A 212 -25.11 -2.80 -23.06
N VAL A 213 -25.35 -3.97 -22.46
CA VAL A 213 -25.76 -4.10 -21.05
C VAL A 213 -24.69 -3.52 -20.12
N LEU A 214 -23.41 -3.84 -20.36
CA LEU A 214 -22.31 -3.33 -19.54
C LEU A 214 -22.18 -1.80 -19.68
N LEU A 215 -22.25 -1.25 -20.88
CA LEU A 215 -22.19 0.20 -21.11
C LEU A 215 -23.39 0.92 -20.49
N GLN A 216 -24.58 0.32 -20.54
CA GLN A 216 -25.77 0.86 -19.89
C GLN A 216 -25.60 0.95 -18.36
N SER A 217 -24.89 0.00 -17.75
CA SER A 217 -24.59 0.04 -16.32
C SER A 217 -23.63 1.17 -15.92
N LEU A 218 -22.93 1.76 -16.90
CA LEU A 218 -22.01 2.89 -16.70
C LEU A 218 -22.68 4.25 -16.98
N LEU A 219 -23.96 4.25 -17.37
CA LEU A 219 -24.71 5.49 -17.57
C LEU A 219 -24.88 6.21 -16.23
N GLY A 220 -24.48 7.49 -16.18
CA GLY A 220 -24.50 8.29 -14.96
C GLY A 220 -23.21 8.26 -14.14
N VAL A 221 -22.24 7.42 -14.50
CA VAL A 221 -20.88 7.54 -13.98
C VAL A 221 -20.28 8.88 -14.44
N SER A 222 -19.73 9.65 -13.52
CA SER A 222 -19.12 10.94 -13.85
C SER A 222 -17.71 10.78 -14.41
N GLY A 223 -17.22 11.77 -15.15
CA GLY A 223 -15.86 11.78 -15.69
C GLY A 223 -15.70 10.97 -16.98
N ALA A 224 -14.45 10.63 -17.29
CA ALA A 224 -14.07 10.04 -18.57
C ALA A 224 -14.77 8.71 -18.85
N VAL A 225 -14.90 7.83 -17.84
CA VAL A 225 -15.50 6.50 -18.01
C VAL A 225 -16.96 6.58 -18.46
N GLY A 226 -17.75 7.48 -17.87
CA GLY A 226 -19.15 7.66 -18.29
C GLY A 226 -19.29 8.34 -19.65
N GLN A 227 -18.43 9.31 -19.96
CA GLN A 227 -18.40 9.94 -21.29
C GLN A 227 -18.06 8.93 -22.40
N GLU A 228 -17.07 8.08 -22.15
CA GLU A 228 -16.67 7.03 -23.08
C GLU A 228 -17.76 5.95 -23.18
N ALA A 229 -18.40 5.58 -22.08
CA ALA A 229 -19.51 4.64 -22.09
C ALA A 229 -20.70 5.14 -22.94
N ASN A 230 -21.06 6.42 -22.80
CA ASN A 230 -22.08 7.06 -23.63
C ASN A 230 -21.73 7.02 -25.12
N THR A 231 -20.48 7.35 -25.44
CA THR A 231 -19.97 7.39 -26.82
C THR A 231 -19.98 5.99 -27.44
N ALA A 232 -19.46 4.98 -26.72
CA ALA A 232 -19.43 3.59 -27.16
C ALA A 232 -20.84 3.01 -27.33
N LEU A 233 -21.78 3.35 -26.43
CA LEU A 233 -23.17 2.91 -26.53
C LEU A 233 -23.87 3.52 -27.76
N ALA A 234 -23.65 4.81 -28.02
CA ALA A 234 -24.17 5.46 -29.22
C ALA A 234 -23.65 4.81 -30.50
N ALA A 235 -22.33 4.52 -30.56
CA ALA A 235 -21.72 3.84 -31.70
C ALA A 235 -22.27 2.42 -31.92
N LEU A 236 -22.60 1.70 -30.84
CA LEU A 236 -23.24 0.38 -30.91
C LEU A 236 -24.68 0.43 -31.41
N ASN A 237 -25.41 1.51 -31.14
CA ASN A 237 -26.81 1.65 -31.58
C ASN A 237 -26.93 2.17 -33.03
N ALA A 238 -25.87 2.76 -33.57
CA ALA A 238 -25.80 3.22 -34.95
C ALA A 238 -25.47 2.10 -35.96
N LYS A 239 -25.11 0.90 -35.48
CA LYS A 239 -24.86 -0.31 -36.28
C LYS A 239 -26.07 -1.23 -36.23
#